data_AF-A0A946BS36-F1
#
_entry.id   AF-A0A946BS36-F1
#
_cell.length_a   1.000
_cell.length_b   1.000
_cell.length_c   1.000
_cell.angle_alpha   90.00
_cell.angle_beta   90.00
_cell.angle_gamma   90.00
#
_symmetry.space_group_name_H-M   'P 1'
#
loop_
_entity.id
_entity.type
_entity.pdbx_description
1 polymer ?
#
loop_
_entity_poly.entity_id
_entity_poly.type
_entity_poly.pdbx_seq_one_letter_code
_entity_poly.pdbx_strand_id
1 'polypeptide(L)'
;MQAKVESFVPIIAEKVVILEEAENRLLELKGSQLKMQKELLVLTTERSKLELSMDYYKPFPFFWKPAEILQTVIPGFGKNSFKEIIYRVDRCMTCHISYKDEHYKDFQQPLKTHPNLEILIGKHPPEVTGCTWCHLGQGTVTAPVEDAHGSHHETDQTVEVNEPILHGNLQQATCRNCHAEVIDLEGAPLLSKGKKLFVKLGCHGCHLADGYSKEAKVGPRLQRVASKVDPSWLYRWVKK
;
A
#
# COMPACT_ATOMS: atom_id res chain seq x y z
N MET A 1 67.26 -24.06 -47.48
CA MET A 1 65.92 -24.53 -47.03
C MET A 1 65.75 -24.43 -45.52
N GLN A 2 66.73 -24.85 -44.71
CA GLN A 2 66.71 -24.77 -43.22
C GLN A 2 66.33 -23.40 -42.64
N ALA A 3 67.02 -22.32 -43.03
CA ALA A 3 66.80 -20.97 -42.48
C ALA A 3 65.39 -20.41 -42.74
N LYS A 4 64.73 -20.88 -43.79
CA LYS A 4 63.35 -20.49 -44.14
C LYS A 4 62.31 -21.23 -43.31
N VAL A 5 62.68 -22.35 -42.71
CA VAL A 5 61.83 -23.15 -41.81
C VAL A 5 61.96 -22.63 -40.38
N GLU A 6 63.18 -22.27 -39.97
CA GLU A 6 63.45 -21.69 -38.65
C GLU A 6 62.75 -20.33 -38.44
N SER A 7 62.54 -19.54 -39.50
CA SER A 7 61.81 -18.26 -39.41
C SER A 7 60.32 -18.40 -39.06
N PHE A 8 59.73 -19.59 -39.20
CA PHE A 8 58.33 -19.83 -38.82
C PHE A 8 58.16 -20.28 -37.37
N VAL A 9 59.22 -20.73 -36.71
CA VAL A 9 59.19 -21.19 -35.31
C VAL A 9 58.61 -20.14 -34.35
N PRO A 10 59.03 -18.84 -34.37
CA PRO A 10 58.46 -17.84 -33.48
C PRO A 10 56.99 -17.50 -33.80
N ILE A 11 56.61 -17.54 -35.09
CA ILE A 11 55.23 -17.29 -35.52
C ILE A 11 54.31 -18.43 -35.05
N ILE A 12 54.79 -19.68 -35.13
CA ILE A 12 54.06 -20.85 -34.62
C ILE A 12 53.89 -20.73 -33.10
N ALA A 13 54.95 -20.35 -32.37
CA ALA A 13 54.87 -20.16 -30.92
C ALA A 13 53.84 -19.10 -30.52
N GLU A 14 53.80 -17.95 -31.21
CA GLU A 14 52.78 -16.91 -30.97
C GLU A 14 51.36 -17.41 -31.24
N LYS A 15 51.15 -18.14 -32.34
CA LYS A 15 49.84 -18.70 -32.68
C LYS A 15 49.37 -19.77 -31.69
N VAL A 16 50.28 -20.54 -31.11
CA VAL A 16 49.97 -21.51 -30.05
C VAL A 16 49.47 -20.81 -28.80
N VAL A 17 50.11 -19.71 -28.37
CA VAL A 17 49.65 -18.92 -27.21
C VAL A 17 48.24 -18.34 -27.45
N ILE A 18 48.00 -17.77 -28.64
CA ILE A 18 46.68 -17.24 -29.01
C ILE A 18 45.61 -18.34 -29.02
N LEU A 19 45.96 -19.53 -29.54
CA LEU A 19 45.06 -20.68 -29.57
C LEU A 19 44.71 -21.12 -28.14
N GLU A 20 45.70 -21.24 -27.26
CA GLU A 20 45.52 -21.66 -25.87
C GLU A 20 44.67 -20.65 -25.08
N GLU A 21 44.87 -19.34 -25.31
CA GLU A 21 44.05 -18.29 -24.72
C GLU A 21 42.60 -18.30 -25.23
N ALA A 22 42.40 -18.56 -26.52
CA ALA A 22 41.07 -18.71 -27.12
C ALA A 22 40.35 -19.98 -26.61
N GLU A 23 41.06 -21.09 -26.43
CA GLU A 23 40.53 -22.34 -25.88
C GLU A 23 40.10 -22.15 -24.42
N ASN A 24 40.89 -21.45 -23.61
CA ASN A 24 40.54 -21.13 -22.22
C ASN A 24 39.28 -20.26 -22.15
N ARG A 25 39.17 -19.20 -22.97
CA ARG A 25 37.95 -18.36 -23.05
C ARG A 25 36.73 -19.16 -23.51
N LEU A 26 36.91 -20.05 -24.48
CA LEU A 26 35.84 -20.93 -24.94
C LEU A 26 35.36 -21.88 -23.83
N LEU A 27 36.29 -22.39 -23.01
CA LEU A 27 35.96 -23.25 -21.88
C LEU A 27 35.14 -22.51 -20.81
N GLU A 28 35.53 -21.27 -20.47
CA GLU A 28 34.77 -20.41 -19.55
C GLU A 28 33.36 -20.10 -20.06
N LEU A 29 33.24 -19.74 -21.35
CA LEU A 29 31.94 -19.48 -21.97
C LEU A 29 31.04 -20.71 -21.98
N LYS A 30 31.59 -21.90 -22.28
CA LYS A 30 30.86 -23.17 -22.19
C LYS A 30 30.42 -23.47 -20.77
N GLY A 31 31.26 -23.16 -19.78
CA GLY A 31 30.92 -23.27 -18.35
C GLY A 31 29.73 -22.39 -17.97
N SER A 32 29.77 -21.10 -18.35
CA SER A 32 28.66 -20.16 -18.15
C SER A 32 27.39 -20.58 -18.89
N GLN A 33 27.51 -21.04 -20.13
CA GLN A 33 26.38 -21.53 -20.92
C GLN A 33 25.69 -22.72 -20.23
N LEU A 34 26.46 -23.69 -19.72
CA LEU A 34 25.94 -24.83 -18.97
C LEU A 34 25.24 -24.39 -17.68
N LYS A 35 25.78 -23.38 -16.98
CA LYS A 35 25.15 -22.81 -15.79
C LYS A 35 23.79 -22.17 -16.13
N MET A 36 23.74 -21.32 -17.16
CA MET A 36 22.51 -20.68 -17.61
C MET A 36 21.47 -21.71 -18.12
N GLN A 37 21.90 -22.78 -18.80
CA GLN A 37 21.00 -23.86 -19.23
C GLN A 37 20.38 -24.61 -18.04
N LYS A 38 21.17 -24.86 -16.99
CA LYS A 38 20.65 -25.47 -15.75
C LYS A 38 19.64 -24.54 -15.07
N GLU A 39 19.96 -23.26 -14.93
CA GLU A 39 19.04 -22.26 -14.37
C GLU A 39 17.75 -22.16 -15.18
N LEU A 40 17.84 -22.13 -16.51
CA LEU A 40 16.69 -22.11 -17.41
C LEU A 40 15.81 -23.35 -17.24
N LEU A 41 16.42 -24.55 -17.11
CA LEU A 41 15.69 -25.78 -16.88
C LEU A 41 14.91 -25.74 -15.56
N VAL A 42 15.54 -25.25 -14.50
CA VAL A 42 14.92 -25.09 -13.17
C VAL A 42 13.72 -24.14 -13.28
N LEU A 43 13.93 -22.94 -13.81
CA LEU A 43 12.87 -21.94 -13.97
C LEU A 43 11.71 -22.43 -14.85
N THR A 44 12.02 -23.17 -15.93
CA THR A 44 10.97 -23.73 -16.81
C THR A 44 10.17 -24.81 -16.10
N THR A 45 10.83 -25.64 -15.30
CA THR A 45 10.16 -26.68 -14.50
C THR A 45 9.28 -26.06 -13.43
N GLU A 46 9.76 -25.02 -12.74
CA GLU A 46 8.97 -24.27 -11.75
C GLU A 46 7.77 -23.59 -12.41
N ARG A 47 7.97 -22.94 -13.56
CA ARG A 47 6.86 -22.36 -14.35
C ARG A 47 5.78 -23.40 -14.65
N SER A 48 6.15 -24.58 -15.15
CA SER A 48 5.17 -25.62 -15.47
C SER A 48 4.45 -26.18 -14.23
N LYS A 49 5.13 -26.29 -13.09
CA LYS A 49 4.48 -26.65 -11.81
C LYS A 49 3.47 -25.57 -11.38
N LEU A 50 3.84 -24.30 -11.51
CA LEU A 50 2.95 -23.18 -11.21
C LEU A 50 1.76 -23.14 -12.17
N GLU A 51 1.97 -23.36 -13.47
CA GLU A 51 0.90 -23.46 -14.47
C GLU A 51 -0.09 -24.58 -14.12
N LEU A 52 0.38 -25.76 -13.71
CA LEU A 52 -0.48 -26.86 -13.23
C LEU A 52 -1.30 -26.47 -11.99
N SER A 53 -0.68 -25.74 -11.06
CA SER A 53 -1.38 -25.21 -9.88
C SER A 53 -2.38 -24.10 -10.22
N MET A 54 -2.15 -23.36 -11.31
CA MET A 54 -3.06 -22.34 -11.81
C MET A 54 -4.20 -22.94 -12.63
N ASP A 55 -3.94 -24.00 -13.41
CA ASP A 55 -4.95 -24.77 -14.14
C ASP A 55 -5.93 -25.47 -13.19
N TYR A 56 -5.52 -25.73 -11.95
CA TYR A 56 -6.41 -26.12 -10.86
C TYR A 56 -7.52 -25.11 -10.56
N TYR A 57 -7.32 -23.83 -10.92
CA TYR A 57 -8.30 -22.75 -10.80
C TYR A 57 -9.02 -22.42 -12.12
N LYS A 58 -8.72 -23.13 -13.23
CA LYS A 58 -9.43 -22.93 -14.50
C LYS A 58 -10.85 -23.53 -14.43
N PRO A 59 -11.86 -22.86 -14.99
CA PRO A 59 -13.24 -23.32 -14.97
C PRO A 59 -13.40 -24.52 -15.93
N PHE A 60 -13.26 -25.73 -15.41
CA PHE A 60 -13.68 -26.97 -16.06
C PHE A 60 -14.87 -27.57 -15.28
N PRO A 61 -15.91 -28.01 -15.98
CA PRO A 61 -17.17 -27.31 -16.19
C PRO A 61 -18.09 -27.24 -14.95
N PHE A 62 -17.70 -27.75 -13.78
CA PHE A 62 -18.62 -27.87 -12.62
C PHE A 62 -17.97 -27.71 -11.23
N PHE A 63 -16.66 -27.47 -11.12
CA PHE A 63 -16.00 -27.28 -9.82
C PHE A 63 -15.26 -25.95 -9.77
N TRP A 64 -15.95 -24.92 -9.29
CA TRP A 64 -15.28 -23.71 -8.80
C TRP A 64 -14.70 -24.05 -7.44
N LYS A 65 -13.40 -24.35 -7.37
CA LYS A 65 -12.73 -24.25 -6.07
C LYS A 65 -12.45 -22.77 -5.82
N PRO A 66 -12.97 -22.21 -4.71
CA PRO A 66 -12.78 -20.80 -4.41
C PRO A 66 -11.28 -20.51 -4.30
N ALA A 67 -10.85 -19.36 -4.82
CA ALA A 67 -9.52 -18.84 -4.54
C ALA A 67 -9.28 -18.83 -3.02
N GLU A 68 -8.03 -19.05 -2.61
CA GLU A 68 -7.67 -18.95 -1.20
C GLU A 68 -8.11 -17.59 -0.65
N ILE A 69 -8.94 -17.60 0.39
CA ILE A 69 -9.41 -16.38 1.05
C ILE A 69 -8.33 -15.93 2.02
N LEU A 70 -7.54 -14.94 1.62
CA LEU A 70 -6.56 -14.32 2.50
C LEU A 70 -7.29 -13.37 3.43
N GLN A 71 -7.16 -13.60 4.74
CA GLN A 71 -7.91 -12.88 5.76
C GLN A 71 -6.99 -12.30 6.83
N THR A 72 -7.13 -11.01 7.09
CA THR A 72 -6.56 -10.32 8.25
C THR A 72 -7.68 -9.88 9.17
N VAL A 73 -7.51 -10.08 10.48
CA VAL A 73 -8.45 -9.60 11.51
C VAL A 73 -7.81 -8.44 12.23
N ILE A 74 -8.44 -7.27 12.16
CA ILE A 74 -7.92 -6.01 12.71
C ILE A 74 -8.89 -5.46 13.75
N PRO A 75 -8.41 -4.74 14.78
CA PRO A 75 -9.32 -4.03 15.67
C PRO A 75 -10.08 -2.94 14.87
N GLY A 76 -11.39 -2.91 14.99
CA GLY A 76 -12.23 -1.83 14.48
C GLY A 76 -12.11 -0.58 15.36
N PHE A 77 -12.78 0.50 14.94
CA PHE A 77 -12.78 1.75 15.69
C PHE A 77 -13.86 1.77 16.78
N GLY A 78 -14.92 0.97 16.61
CA GLY A 78 -16.05 0.84 17.52
C GLY A 78 -15.80 -0.05 18.74
N LYS A 79 -16.59 0.20 19.79
CA LYS A 79 -16.72 -0.69 20.95
C LYS A 79 -18.16 -1.18 21.05
N ASN A 80 -18.35 -2.43 21.43
CA ASN A 80 -19.67 -2.99 21.68
C ASN A 80 -20.26 -2.44 23.00
N SER A 81 -21.51 -2.81 23.30
CA SER A 81 -22.19 -2.41 24.54
C SER A 81 -21.47 -2.86 25.82
N PHE A 82 -20.56 -3.82 25.73
CA PHE A 82 -19.73 -4.33 26.83
C PHE A 82 -18.37 -3.62 26.94
N LYS A 83 -18.14 -2.56 26.14
CA LYS A 83 -16.89 -1.77 26.06
C LYS A 83 -15.70 -2.55 25.50
N GLU A 84 -15.94 -3.65 24.80
CA GLU A 84 -14.93 -4.44 24.11
C GLU A 84 -14.74 -3.93 22.68
N ILE A 85 -13.53 -4.05 22.14
CA ILE A 85 -13.23 -3.64 20.77
C ILE A 85 -13.96 -4.56 19.79
N ILE A 86 -14.66 -3.96 18.83
CA ILE A 86 -15.27 -4.71 17.73
C ILE A 86 -14.16 -4.97 16.71
N TYR A 87 -13.94 -6.23 16.34
CA TYR A 87 -12.96 -6.55 15.31
C TYR A 87 -13.59 -6.47 13.91
N ARG A 88 -12.78 -6.02 12.95
CA ARG A 88 -13.11 -6.04 11.53
C ARG A 88 -12.28 -7.11 10.83
N VAL A 89 -12.89 -7.75 9.85
CA VAL A 89 -12.23 -8.72 8.98
C VAL A 89 -11.94 -8.06 7.65
N ASP A 90 -10.73 -8.26 7.14
CA ASP A 90 -10.23 -7.73 5.88
C ASP A 90 -9.77 -8.87 4.98
N ARG A 91 -10.33 -8.95 3.78
CA ARG A 91 -10.03 -9.99 2.78
C ARG A 91 -9.55 -9.41 1.46
N CYS A 92 -9.18 -8.14 1.42
CA CYS A 92 -8.86 -7.44 0.18
C CYS A 92 -7.67 -8.06 -0.56
N MET A 93 -6.70 -8.63 0.18
CA MET A 93 -5.54 -9.34 -0.38
C MET A 93 -5.92 -10.61 -1.15
N THR A 94 -7.14 -11.13 -1.02
CA THR A 94 -7.65 -12.26 -1.83
C THR A 94 -7.63 -11.93 -3.33
N CYS A 95 -7.95 -10.68 -3.70
CA CYS A 95 -7.92 -10.23 -5.08
C CYS A 95 -6.72 -9.31 -5.36
N HIS A 96 -6.38 -8.43 -4.42
CA HIS A 96 -5.27 -7.48 -4.54
C HIS A 96 -3.93 -8.09 -4.13
N ILE A 97 -3.58 -9.24 -4.73
CA ILE A 97 -2.42 -10.06 -4.33
C ILE A 97 -1.06 -9.38 -4.57
N SER A 98 -0.99 -8.45 -5.53
CA SER A 98 0.24 -7.84 -6.02
C SER A 98 0.59 -6.50 -5.35
N TYR A 99 -0.06 -6.15 -4.23
CA TYR A 99 0.08 -4.85 -3.55
C TYR A 99 1.52 -4.44 -3.20
N LYS A 100 2.44 -5.40 -3.07
CA LYS A 100 3.85 -5.17 -2.70
C LYS A 100 4.85 -5.36 -3.83
N ASP A 101 4.41 -5.77 -5.02
CA ASP A 101 5.31 -6.15 -6.11
C ASP A 101 5.42 -5.02 -7.14
N GLU A 102 6.62 -4.42 -7.26
CA GLU A 102 6.89 -3.32 -8.19
C GLU A 102 6.70 -3.70 -9.67
N HIS A 103 6.77 -5.00 -10.00
CA HIS A 103 6.52 -5.49 -11.35
C HIS A 103 5.13 -5.06 -11.85
N TYR A 104 4.15 -4.99 -10.95
CA TYR A 104 2.77 -4.69 -11.29
C TYR A 104 2.39 -3.20 -11.21
N LYS A 105 3.37 -2.29 -11.21
CA LYS A 105 3.11 -0.83 -11.10
C LYS A 105 2.22 -0.27 -12.22
N ASP A 106 2.38 -0.79 -13.45
CA ASP A 106 1.69 -0.30 -14.64
C ASP A 106 0.48 -1.16 -15.02
N PHE A 107 0.13 -2.14 -14.17
CA PHE A 107 -1.01 -3.03 -14.39
C PHE A 107 -2.33 -2.36 -13.98
N GLN A 108 -3.43 -2.92 -14.46
CA GLN A 108 -4.78 -2.54 -14.03
C GLN A 108 -5.14 -3.23 -12.71
N GLN A 109 -6.08 -2.65 -11.98
CA GLN A 109 -6.68 -3.31 -10.82
C GLN A 109 -7.32 -4.64 -11.25
N PRO A 110 -7.28 -5.70 -10.40
CA PRO A 110 -6.81 -5.70 -9.00
C PRO A 110 -5.31 -5.98 -8.82
N LEU A 111 -4.58 -6.28 -9.89
CA LEU A 111 -3.15 -6.63 -9.81
C LEU A 111 -2.23 -5.42 -9.65
N LYS A 112 -2.73 -4.20 -9.77
CA LYS A 112 -1.91 -3.01 -9.63
C LYS A 112 -1.27 -2.91 -8.24
N THR A 113 0.04 -2.67 -8.21
CA THR A 113 0.79 -2.51 -6.95
C THR A 113 0.46 -1.21 -6.21
N HIS A 114 0.79 -1.15 -4.92
CA HIS A 114 0.54 0.03 -4.11
C HIS A 114 1.57 1.14 -4.42
N PRO A 115 1.16 2.42 -4.56
CA PRO A 115 2.10 3.53 -4.68
C PRO A 115 2.88 3.76 -3.38
N ASN A 116 4.09 4.33 -3.44
CA ASN A 116 4.89 4.66 -2.24
C ASN A 116 5.06 3.48 -1.27
N LEU A 117 5.52 2.34 -1.78
CA LEU A 117 5.67 1.07 -1.04
C LEU A 117 6.38 1.24 0.31
N GLU A 118 7.47 2.02 0.37
CA GLU A 118 8.27 2.21 1.59
C GLU A 118 7.45 2.80 2.75
N ILE A 119 6.66 3.84 2.48
CA ILE A 119 5.90 4.55 3.51
C ILE A 119 4.58 3.83 3.81
N LEU A 120 3.86 3.41 2.76
CA LEU A 120 2.48 2.95 2.92
C LEU A 120 2.38 1.45 3.18
N ILE A 121 3.20 0.61 2.55
CA ILE A 121 3.22 -0.84 2.81
C ILE A 121 4.31 -1.21 3.82
N GLY A 122 5.50 -0.63 3.70
CA GLY A 122 6.65 -0.94 4.55
C GLY A 122 6.41 -0.58 6.02
N LYS A 123 5.75 0.55 6.29
CA LYS A 123 5.37 0.95 7.67
C LYS A 123 3.98 0.46 8.10
N HIS A 124 3.12 0.04 7.16
CA HIS A 124 1.76 -0.46 7.44
C HIS A 124 1.51 -1.76 6.66
N PRO A 125 2.10 -2.89 7.11
CA PRO A 125 1.89 -4.18 6.44
C PRO A 125 0.40 -4.58 6.53
N PRO A 126 -0.30 -4.76 5.39
CA PRO A 126 -1.72 -5.10 5.38
C PRO A 126 -2.07 -6.41 6.09
N GLU A 127 -1.10 -7.30 6.27
CA GLU A 127 -1.23 -8.53 7.06
C GLU A 127 -1.53 -8.26 8.55
N VAL A 128 -1.24 -7.04 9.03
CA VAL A 128 -1.48 -6.60 10.41
C VAL A 128 -2.46 -5.43 10.46
N THR A 129 -2.31 -4.46 9.55
CA THR A 129 -3.13 -3.23 9.56
C THR A 129 -4.41 -3.35 8.75
N GLY A 130 -4.51 -4.33 7.86
CA GLY A 130 -5.60 -4.41 6.88
C GLY A 130 -5.56 -3.28 5.85
N CYS A 131 -6.34 -3.43 4.79
CA CYS A 131 -6.53 -2.42 3.75
C CYS A 131 -7.63 -1.42 4.15
N THR A 132 -8.69 -1.94 4.80
CA THR A 132 -9.91 -1.22 5.18
C THR A 132 -9.68 -0.10 6.21
N TRP A 133 -8.60 -0.12 7.00
CA TRP A 133 -8.25 1.01 7.87
C TRP A 133 -7.93 2.28 7.08
N CYS A 134 -7.30 2.15 5.91
CA CYS A 134 -6.96 3.28 5.07
C CYS A 134 -8.04 3.51 4.01
N HIS A 135 -8.49 2.43 3.37
CA HIS A 135 -9.35 2.49 2.19
C HIS A 135 -10.84 2.38 2.49
N LEU A 136 -11.26 2.01 3.69
CA LEU A 136 -12.64 1.59 3.98
C LEU A 136 -13.07 0.41 3.07
N GLY A 137 -14.35 0.27 2.75
CA GLY A 137 -14.89 -0.90 2.03
C GLY A 137 -15.41 -2.00 2.94
N GLN A 138 -15.87 -3.08 2.31
CA GLN A 138 -16.41 -4.26 2.98
C GLN A 138 -15.38 -5.38 3.02
N GLY A 139 -14.48 -5.32 4.00
CA GLY A 139 -13.40 -6.29 4.14
C GLY A 139 -13.84 -7.75 4.32
N THR A 140 -15.07 -8.01 4.77
CA THR A 140 -15.63 -9.38 4.89
C THR A 140 -16.08 -9.95 3.55
N VAL A 141 -16.44 -9.09 2.59
CA VAL A 141 -17.09 -9.47 1.34
C VAL A 141 -16.02 -9.66 0.26
N THR A 142 -16.14 -10.75 -0.50
CA THR A 142 -15.20 -11.11 -1.56
C THR A 142 -15.85 -11.20 -2.94
N ALA A 143 -17.18 -11.15 -3.01
CA ALA A 143 -17.95 -11.11 -4.24
C ALA A 143 -19.40 -10.66 -3.95
N PRO A 144 -20.05 -9.96 -4.88
CA PRO A 144 -19.50 -9.31 -6.06
C PRO A 144 -18.52 -8.16 -5.69
N VAL A 145 -17.75 -7.67 -6.66
CA VAL A 145 -16.70 -6.65 -6.44
C VAL A 145 -17.29 -5.37 -5.85
N GLU A 146 -18.49 -5.03 -6.32
CA GLU A 146 -19.26 -3.87 -5.92
C GLU A 146 -19.66 -3.93 -4.44
N ASP A 147 -20.01 -5.12 -3.93
CA ASP A 147 -20.32 -5.30 -2.50
C ASP A 147 -19.05 -5.21 -1.66
N ALA A 148 -17.95 -5.84 -2.11
CA ALA A 148 -16.64 -5.74 -1.46
C ALA A 148 -16.14 -4.28 -1.39
N HIS A 149 -16.44 -3.48 -2.41
CA HIS A 149 -16.09 -2.07 -2.47
C HIS A 149 -17.12 -1.15 -1.79
N GLY A 150 -18.24 -1.69 -1.30
CA GLY A 150 -19.30 -0.92 -0.64
C GLY A 150 -20.07 0.02 -1.57
N SER A 151 -20.10 -0.26 -2.89
CA SER A 151 -20.73 0.63 -3.89
C SER A 151 -22.23 0.40 -4.07
N HIS A 152 -22.80 -0.71 -3.60
CA HIS A 152 -24.22 -1.02 -3.81
C HIS A 152 -25.19 -0.27 -2.89
N HIS A 153 -24.68 0.36 -1.83
CA HIS A 153 -25.51 0.92 -0.77
C HIS A 153 -25.27 2.41 -0.57
N GLU A 154 -25.28 3.18 -1.67
CA GLU A 154 -25.11 4.64 -1.61
C GLU A 154 -26.08 5.32 -0.62
N THR A 155 -27.26 4.71 -0.39
CA THR A 155 -28.30 5.18 0.51
C THR A 155 -28.19 4.70 1.97
N ASP A 156 -27.42 3.65 2.23
CA ASP A 156 -27.16 3.15 3.59
C ASP A 156 -25.67 3.26 3.87
N GLN A 157 -25.29 4.37 4.51
CA GLN A 157 -23.89 4.67 4.88
C GLN A 157 -23.68 4.48 6.38
N THR A 158 -24.29 3.44 6.95
CA THR A 158 -24.09 3.10 8.36
C THR A 158 -22.62 2.80 8.61
N VAL A 159 -21.97 3.63 9.42
CA VAL A 159 -20.54 3.50 9.77
C VAL A 159 -20.25 2.10 10.30
N GLU A 160 -19.11 1.54 9.90
CA GLU A 160 -18.66 0.14 10.13
C GLU A 160 -19.47 -0.97 9.43
N VAL A 161 -20.73 -0.73 9.07
CA VAL A 161 -21.61 -1.69 8.40
C VAL A 161 -21.53 -1.55 6.88
N ASN A 162 -21.49 -0.30 6.40
CA ASN A 162 -21.65 0.01 4.99
C ASN A 162 -20.82 1.23 4.57
N GLU A 163 -19.53 1.00 4.34
CA GLU A 163 -18.58 2.05 4.00
C GLU A 163 -18.07 1.84 2.57
N PRO A 164 -18.24 2.80 1.66
CA PRO A 164 -17.64 2.72 0.34
C PRO A 164 -16.13 2.86 0.44
N ILE A 165 -15.39 2.24 -0.48
CA ILE A 165 -13.96 2.46 -0.59
C ILE A 165 -13.67 3.94 -0.89
N LEU A 166 -12.72 4.51 -0.17
CA LEU A 166 -12.20 5.84 -0.43
C LEU A 166 -11.31 5.81 -1.66
N HIS A 167 -11.58 6.72 -2.58
CA HIS A 167 -10.81 6.87 -3.81
C HIS A 167 -9.95 8.13 -3.81
N GLY A 168 -8.74 8.00 -4.36
CA GLY A 168 -7.80 9.09 -4.58
C GLY A 168 -7.54 9.91 -3.31
N ASN A 169 -7.77 11.21 -3.40
CA ASN A 169 -7.47 12.17 -2.33
C ASN A 169 -8.20 11.87 -1.01
N LEU A 170 -9.36 11.22 -1.05
CA LEU A 170 -10.16 10.93 0.14
C LEU A 170 -9.50 9.88 1.05
N GLN A 171 -8.63 9.02 0.50
CA GLN A 171 -7.90 7.99 1.25
C GLN A 171 -7.05 8.58 2.37
N GLN A 172 -6.62 9.85 2.24
CA GLN A 172 -5.83 10.52 3.27
C GLN A 172 -6.66 10.89 4.51
N ALA A 173 -8.00 10.88 4.44
CA ALA A 173 -8.85 11.27 5.57
C ALA A 173 -8.72 10.33 6.77
N THR A 174 -8.53 9.03 6.50
CA THR A 174 -8.47 7.96 7.51
C THR A 174 -7.12 7.88 8.21
N CYS A 175 -6.03 8.43 7.65
CA CYS A 175 -4.72 8.42 8.33
C CYS A 175 -4.78 9.10 9.71
N ARG A 176 -5.72 10.04 9.90
CA ARG A 176 -5.98 10.69 11.19
C ARG A 176 -6.39 9.72 12.29
N ASN A 177 -7.03 8.60 11.98
CA ASN A 177 -7.59 7.69 12.97
C ASN A 177 -6.50 7.13 13.91
N CYS A 178 -5.28 6.98 13.40
CA CYS A 178 -4.10 6.62 14.21
C CYS A 178 -3.14 7.81 14.41
N HIS A 179 -2.99 8.68 13.42
CA HIS A 179 -2.09 9.84 13.49
C HIS A 179 -2.80 11.13 13.94
N ALA A 180 -3.65 11.07 14.95
CA ALA A 180 -4.52 12.20 15.32
C ALA A 180 -3.73 13.48 15.69
N GLU A 181 -2.66 13.32 16.48
CA GLU A 181 -1.86 14.44 17.02
C GLU A 181 -0.78 14.97 16.04
N VAL A 182 -0.52 14.28 14.94
CA VAL A 182 0.53 14.67 13.98
C VAL A 182 -0.06 15.61 12.93
N ILE A 183 0.36 16.88 12.92
CA ILE A 183 -0.13 17.88 11.95
C ILE A 183 0.51 17.69 10.57
N ASP A 184 1.82 17.49 10.52
CA ASP A 184 2.58 17.28 9.29
C ASP A 184 2.91 15.80 9.13
N LEU A 185 2.12 15.11 8.31
CA LEU A 185 2.23 13.69 8.06
C LEU A 185 2.79 13.44 6.65
N GLU A 186 3.97 12.83 6.60
CA GLU A 186 4.59 12.36 5.36
C GLU A 186 3.69 11.31 4.68
N GLY A 187 3.54 11.39 3.36
CA GLY A 187 2.62 10.54 2.59
C GLY A 187 1.14 10.99 2.59
N ALA A 188 0.76 11.96 3.43
CA ALA A 188 -0.60 12.49 3.51
C ALA A 188 -0.66 14.05 3.48
N PRO A 189 -0.24 14.69 2.38
CA PRO A 189 -0.18 16.15 2.30
C PRO A 189 -1.54 16.86 2.36
N LEU A 190 -2.60 16.25 1.82
CA LEU A 190 -3.95 16.82 1.86
C LEU A 190 -4.54 16.75 3.26
N LEU A 191 -4.34 15.63 3.97
CA LEU A 191 -4.71 15.55 5.38
C LEU A 191 -3.97 16.63 6.18
N SER A 192 -2.65 16.73 6.00
CA SER A 192 -1.82 17.71 6.72
C SER A 192 -2.30 19.15 6.47
N LYS A 193 -2.63 19.48 5.21
CA LYS A 193 -3.26 20.77 4.87
C LYS A 193 -4.61 20.95 5.56
N GLY A 194 -5.46 19.92 5.56
CA GLY A 194 -6.75 19.94 6.24
C GLY A 194 -6.62 20.19 7.75
N LYS A 195 -5.70 19.50 8.42
CA LYS A 195 -5.40 19.68 9.85
C LYS A 195 -4.94 21.11 10.16
N LYS A 196 -4.02 21.66 9.36
CA LYS A 196 -3.58 23.06 9.49
C LYS A 196 -4.74 24.05 9.35
N LEU A 197 -5.63 23.83 8.39
CA LEU A 197 -6.83 24.66 8.23
C LEU A 197 -7.79 24.52 9.42
N PHE A 198 -8.00 23.30 9.92
CA PHE A 198 -8.87 23.04 11.08
C PHE A 198 -8.44 23.79 12.34
N VAL A 199 -7.12 23.87 12.58
CA VAL A 199 -6.54 24.67 13.67
C VAL A 199 -6.61 26.16 13.34
N LYS A 200 -6.16 26.58 12.16
CA LYS A 200 -6.09 28.00 11.77
C LYS A 200 -7.46 28.69 11.77
N LEU A 201 -8.50 27.98 11.31
CA LEU A 201 -9.88 28.47 11.31
C LEU A 201 -10.56 28.27 12.67
N GLY A 202 -9.91 27.55 13.58
CA GLY A 202 -10.40 27.41 14.94
C GLY A 202 -11.59 26.46 15.09
N CYS A 203 -11.80 25.56 14.14
CA CYS A 203 -12.93 24.64 14.13
C CYS A 203 -12.98 23.78 15.40
N HIS A 204 -11.81 23.40 15.93
CA HIS A 204 -11.66 22.65 17.18
C HIS A 204 -12.22 23.38 18.43
N GLY A 205 -12.42 24.70 18.35
CA GLY A 205 -13.00 25.49 19.44
C GLY A 205 -14.46 25.13 19.74
N CYS A 206 -15.20 24.66 18.73
CA CYS A 206 -16.58 24.19 18.86
C CYS A 206 -16.74 22.69 18.53
N HIS A 207 -16.03 22.18 17.52
CA HIS A 207 -16.06 20.78 17.13
C HIS A 207 -14.96 20.00 17.87
N LEU A 208 -15.36 19.22 18.87
CA LEU A 208 -14.42 18.33 19.56
C LEU A 208 -13.90 17.28 18.58
N ALA A 209 -12.59 17.21 18.47
CA ALA A 209 -11.90 16.30 17.58
C ALA A 209 -10.65 15.76 18.29
N ASP A 210 -10.49 14.43 18.28
CA ASP A 210 -9.29 13.77 18.81
C ASP A 210 -7.99 14.37 18.25
N GLY A 211 -6.99 14.49 19.13
CA GLY A 211 -5.72 15.14 18.83
C GLY A 211 -5.71 16.66 18.95
N TYR A 212 -6.85 17.32 19.18
CA TYR A 212 -6.94 18.78 19.31
C TYR A 212 -7.37 19.28 20.70
N SER A 213 -7.46 18.39 21.68
CA SER A 213 -7.94 18.72 23.03
C SER A 213 -7.03 19.71 23.77
N LYS A 214 -5.75 19.75 23.42
CA LYS A 214 -4.74 20.66 24.00
C LYS A 214 -4.62 21.98 23.26
N GLU A 215 -5.26 22.13 22.10
CA GLU A 215 -5.16 23.35 21.29
C GLU A 215 -5.89 24.52 21.95
N ALA A 216 -5.27 25.71 21.85
CA ALA A 216 -5.81 26.92 22.44
C ALA A 216 -7.14 27.29 21.79
N LYS A 217 -8.20 27.45 22.60
CA LYS A 217 -9.51 27.87 22.09
C LYS A 217 -9.37 29.20 21.36
N VAL A 218 -9.97 29.28 20.18
CA VAL A 218 -10.03 30.47 19.29
C VAL A 218 -10.43 31.74 20.04
N GLY A 219 -11.29 31.60 21.04
CA GLY A 219 -11.72 32.69 21.88
C GLY A 219 -12.27 32.23 23.23
N PRO A 220 -12.44 33.17 24.16
CA PRO A 220 -13.05 32.90 25.45
C PRO A 220 -14.53 32.52 25.28
N ARG A 221 -15.07 31.72 26.21
CA ARG A 221 -16.51 31.46 26.27
C ARG A 221 -17.25 32.75 26.62
N LEU A 222 -18.07 33.27 25.69
CA LEU A 222 -18.86 34.49 25.90
C LEU A 222 -20.22 34.25 26.57
N GLN A 223 -20.60 33.01 26.85
CA GLN A 223 -21.91 32.65 27.45
C GLN A 223 -22.22 33.39 28.76
N ARG A 224 -21.21 33.78 29.53
CA ARG A 224 -21.35 34.54 30.79
C ARG A 224 -20.67 35.91 30.72
N VAL A 225 -20.49 36.47 29.53
CA VAL A 225 -19.79 37.76 29.38
C VAL A 225 -20.54 38.89 30.10
N ALA A 226 -21.88 38.84 30.11
CA ALA A 226 -22.74 39.82 30.79
C ALA A 226 -22.54 39.88 32.31
N SER A 227 -21.97 38.83 32.94
CA SER A 227 -21.63 38.87 34.37
C SER A 227 -20.27 39.53 34.64
N LYS A 228 -19.53 39.93 33.61
CA LYS A 228 -18.18 40.51 33.71
C LYS A 228 -18.07 41.91 33.14
N VAL A 229 -18.94 42.28 32.20
CA VAL A 229 -18.88 43.56 31.49
C VAL A 229 -20.22 44.27 31.48
N ASP A 230 -20.19 45.59 31.53
CA ASP A 230 -21.38 46.44 31.39
C ASP A 230 -21.72 46.66 29.89
N PRO A 231 -23.01 46.67 29.49
CA PRO A 231 -23.40 46.89 28.10
C PRO A 231 -22.87 48.19 27.48
N SER A 232 -22.77 49.29 28.25
CA SER A 232 -22.24 50.57 27.76
C SER A 232 -20.72 50.51 27.54
N TRP A 233 -20.01 49.71 28.34
CA TRP A 233 -18.60 49.44 28.14
C TRP A 233 -18.38 48.61 26.86
N LEU A 234 -19.17 47.55 26.68
CA LEU A 234 -19.07 46.66 25.51
C LEU A 234 -19.36 47.42 24.21
N TYR A 235 -20.41 48.25 24.18
CA TYR A 235 -20.72 49.07 23.00
C TYR A 235 -19.57 50.01 22.62
N ARG A 236 -18.96 50.69 23.60
CA ARG A 236 -17.81 51.56 23.38
C ARG A 236 -16.57 50.80 22.89
N TRP A 237 -16.40 49.56 23.33
CA TRP A 237 -15.29 48.69 22.91
C TRP A 237 -15.46 48.18 21.48
N VAL A 238 -16.66 47.73 21.09
CA VAL A 238 -16.95 47.20 19.73
C VAL A 238 -17.01 48.30 18.66
N LYS A 239 -17.44 49.51 19.01
CA LYS A 239 -17.59 50.63 18.05
C LYS A 239 -16.25 51.22 17.59
N LYS A 240 -15.16 50.95 18.31
CA LYS A 240 -13.80 51.36 17.92
C LYS A 240 -13.26 50.47 16.83
#